data_AF-A0A2N0NNP3-F1
#
_entry.id   AF-A0A2N0NNP3-F1
#
_cell.length_a   1.000
_cell.length_b   1.000
_cell.length_c   1.000
_cell.angle_alpha   90.00
_cell.angle_beta   90.00
_cell.angle_gamma   90.00
#
_symmetry.space_group_name_H-M   'P 1'
#
loop_
_entity.id
_entity.type
_entity.pdbx_description
1 polymer ?
#
loop_
_entity_poly.entity_id
_entity_poly.type
_entity_poly.pdbx_seq_one_letter_code
_entity_poly.pdbx_strand_id
1 'polypeptide(L)'
;MQAKIDQTFEKLLNFQMDINGNISYNKNLDVEIIEKEILSKCEFGCLIPSPNVVILTLTGSPNDDNEIFHATQMYKEEFLLNDDEYLDICADEAIFRRGWHISKDMLGVLLTIFSSYGIFHLATTIGVRFLDKLRAVVDYRSTRRVLELIWVAMRVAIQIYIKKKNINIEDITAGPINENICIRVWYFYYEYFAMWKSHLIGIRIGNYELQRDSLTAFAPLFPAAGKNNYTTSVAHFLSILKKFSKLEEKLQYCASINLARKGHYPAFDEALEMRGVGYIKQNIIGNVVDQENLTLQIQATQEERERIDTLLNEFLDPYNYDRNDRKVNNRIDPLWKLIENLVEIFQMDNYTDHELFKKNPPSQLTPEGLKKLSSAYNKELKRIKDVYCQEVIKTKWINTKGRCHLEIVKTDIRSVKSSQNRKIHQENSSISQSNKNSQQSSILNDENPAPKHQRIITTDEEKEILSSLLLKDTIPTETEINNVLINLPAEWDSQRVKRYYNNNKMSKKKRNKFYKYK
;
A
#
# COMPACT_ATOMS: atom_id res chain seq x y z
N MET A 1 -3.21 21.49 1.19
CA MET A 1 -2.64 20.70 2.30
C MET A 1 -1.13 20.87 2.43
N GLN A 2 -0.35 20.69 1.35
CA GLN A 2 1.11 20.87 1.33
C GLN A 2 1.59 22.15 2.05
N ALA A 3 1.04 23.32 1.70
CA ALA A 3 1.37 24.59 2.37
C ALA A 3 1.13 24.58 3.90
N LYS A 4 0.06 23.93 4.38
CA LYS A 4 -0.21 23.79 5.83
C LYS A 4 0.85 22.94 6.51
N ILE A 5 1.32 21.88 5.84
CA ILE A 5 2.42 21.04 6.30
C ILE A 5 3.71 21.86 6.35
N ASP A 6 4.05 22.58 5.29
CA ASP A 6 5.27 23.37 5.21
C ASP A 6 5.35 24.43 6.31
N GLN A 7 4.28 25.22 6.48
CA GLN A 7 4.16 26.19 7.57
C GLN A 7 4.26 25.55 8.95
N THR A 8 3.86 24.29 9.10
CA THR A 8 3.98 23.55 10.37
C THR A 8 5.44 23.23 10.68
N PHE A 9 6.19 22.73 9.69
CA PHE A 9 7.61 22.49 9.88
C PHE A 9 8.38 23.79 10.16
N GLU A 10 8.09 24.86 9.43
CA GLU A 10 8.72 26.17 9.67
C GLU A 10 8.46 26.70 11.08
N LYS A 11 7.20 26.69 11.51
CA LYS A 11 6.80 27.11 12.85
C LYS A 11 7.49 26.27 13.94
N LEU A 12 7.49 24.95 13.81
CA LEU A 12 8.00 24.05 14.85
C LEU A 12 9.54 24.03 14.93
N LEU A 13 10.23 24.17 13.79
CA LEU A 13 11.69 24.26 13.74
C LEU A 13 12.20 25.59 14.29
N ASN A 14 11.44 26.68 14.11
CA ASN A 14 11.74 28.01 14.67
C ASN A 14 13.21 28.42 14.48
N PHE A 15 13.64 28.51 13.22
CA PHE A 15 15.02 28.84 12.87
C PHE A 15 15.42 30.22 13.37
N GLN A 16 16.59 30.30 13.98
CA GLN A 16 17.24 31.55 14.36
C GLN A 16 18.64 31.59 13.75
N MET A 17 19.08 32.75 13.32
CA MET A 17 20.45 32.99 12.87
C MET A 17 21.18 33.78 13.95
N ASP A 18 22.35 33.30 14.35
CA ASP A 18 23.25 34.06 15.20
C ASP A 18 24.01 35.13 14.38
N ILE A 19 24.74 35.99 15.09
CA ILE A 19 25.52 37.10 14.52
C ILE A 19 26.65 36.57 13.61
N ASN A 20 27.07 35.32 13.79
CA ASN A 20 28.12 34.65 13.03
C ASN A 20 27.57 33.90 11.79
N GLY A 21 26.26 33.94 11.56
CA GLY A 21 25.61 33.23 10.46
C GLY A 21 25.36 31.74 10.73
N ASN A 22 25.59 31.24 11.95
CA ASN A 22 25.18 29.89 12.33
C ASN A 22 23.68 29.83 12.56
N ILE A 23 23.10 28.71 12.14
CA ILE A 23 21.66 28.49 12.22
C ILE A 23 21.38 27.60 13.42
N SER A 24 20.55 28.08 14.35
CA SER A 24 19.97 27.28 15.42
C SER A 24 18.50 26.98 15.12
N TYR A 25 18.01 25.84 15.61
CA TYR A 25 16.64 25.38 15.41
C TYR A 25 16.26 24.38 16.50
N ASN A 26 14.96 24.24 16.71
CA ASN A 26 14.39 23.33 17.68
C ASN A 26 14.64 21.87 17.27
N LYS A 27 15.34 21.13 18.13
CA LYS A 27 15.58 19.69 17.96
C LYS A 27 14.58 18.79 18.70
N ASN A 28 13.73 19.35 19.54
CA ASN A 28 12.69 18.60 20.24
C ASN A 28 11.45 18.45 19.34
N LEU A 29 11.61 17.62 18.31
CA LEU A 29 10.58 17.31 17.32
C LEU A 29 10.32 15.81 17.32
N ASP A 30 9.05 15.44 17.48
CA ASP A 30 8.54 14.11 17.21
C ASP A 30 7.39 14.19 16.20
N VAL A 31 7.17 13.08 15.49
CA VAL A 31 6.08 12.87 14.55
C VAL A 31 4.73 13.21 15.18
N GLU A 32 4.53 12.91 16.47
CA GLU A 32 3.26 13.21 17.15
C GLU A 32 3.02 14.72 17.33
N ILE A 33 4.07 15.49 17.62
CA ILE A 33 3.99 16.95 17.76
C ILE A 33 3.63 17.57 16.40
N ILE A 34 4.34 17.14 15.36
CA ILE A 34 4.10 17.59 13.97
C ILE A 34 2.67 17.25 13.56
N GLU A 35 2.21 16.03 13.83
CA GLU A 35 0.86 15.61 13.48
C GLU A 35 -0.23 16.39 14.22
N LYS A 36 -0.05 16.65 15.53
CA LYS A 36 -0.98 17.48 16.31
C LYS A 36 -1.08 18.91 15.75
N GLU A 37 0.06 19.51 15.39
CA GLU A 37 0.10 20.85 14.81
C GLU A 37 -0.45 20.92 13.38
N ILE A 38 -0.31 19.85 12.58
CA ILE A 38 -0.99 19.79 11.28
C ILE A 38 -2.51 19.68 11.48
N LEU A 39 -2.95 18.81 12.39
CA LEU A 39 -4.37 18.59 12.67
C LEU A 39 -5.06 19.85 13.18
N SER A 40 -4.39 20.68 13.98
CA SER A 40 -4.96 21.95 14.48
C SER A 40 -5.24 22.97 13.37
N LYS A 41 -4.62 22.81 12.20
CA LYS A 41 -4.82 23.66 11.01
C LYS A 41 -5.82 23.07 10.01
N CYS A 42 -6.39 21.90 10.30
CA CYS A 42 -7.33 21.20 9.42
C CYS A 42 -8.75 21.29 9.97
N GLU A 43 -9.70 21.50 9.06
CA GLU A 43 -11.12 21.44 9.38
C GLU A 43 -11.56 19.97 9.42
N PHE A 44 -12.24 19.61 10.50
CA PHE A 44 -12.89 18.32 10.61
C PHE A 44 -13.97 18.19 9.52
N GLY A 45 -14.21 16.96 9.08
CA GLY A 45 -15.32 16.64 8.18
C GLY A 45 -16.68 16.91 8.81
N CYS A 46 -17.73 16.52 8.10
CA CYS A 46 -19.10 16.83 8.48
C CYS A 46 -19.39 16.36 9.93
N LEU A 47 -19.55 17.29 10.86
CA LEU A 47 -19.91 17.01 12.25
C LEU A 47 -21.42 16.74 12.32
N ILE A 48 -21.85 15.64 11.73
CA ILE A 48 -23.27 15.26 11.76
C ILE A 48 -23.61 14.82 13.19
N PRO A 49 -24.79 15.19 13.72
CA PRO A 49 -25.32 14.52 14.90
C PRO A 49 -25.34 13.00 14.71
N SER A 50 -25.23 12.26 15.82
CA SER A 50 -25.23 10.80 15.78
C SER A 50 -26.41 10.27 14.94
N PRO A 51 -26.17 9.35 13.99
CA PRO A 51 -27.25 8.83 13.16
C PRO A 51 -28.29 8.14 14.03
N ASN A 52 -29.56 8.27 13.64
CA ASN A 52 -30.61 7.42 14.17
C ASN A 52 -30.32 5.98 13.72
N VAL A 53 -30.13 5.08 14.67
CA VAL A 53 -29.94 3.65 14.38
C VAL A 53 -31.32 3.06 14.12
N VAL A 54 -31.57 2.63 12.88
CA VAL A 54 -32.76 1.85 12.51
C VAL A 54 -32.34 0.39 12.45
N ILE A 55 -32.96 -0.46 13.27
CA ILE A 55 -32.75 -1.92 13.24
C ILE A 55 -33.86 -2.52 12.39
N LEU A 56 -33.48 -3.24 11.35
CA LEU A 56 -34.42 -3.79 10.39
C LEU A 56 -34.63 -5.28 10.62
N THR A 57 -35.88 -5.70 10.43
CA THR A 57 -36.30 -7.10 10.57
C THR A 57 -35.77 -7.91 9.40
N LEU A 58 -35.21 -9.09 9.68
CA LEU A 58 -34.58 -9.95 8.68
C LEU A 58 -35.57 -10.50 7.66
N THR A 59 -35.21 -10.48 6.37
CA THR A 59 -35.91 -11.23 5.32
C THR A 59 -34.92 -12.07 4.51
N GLY A 60 -35.15 -13.39 4.46
CA GLY A 60 -34.56 -14.30 3.48
C GLY A 60 -33.04 -14.51 3.49
N SER A 61 -32.56 -15.30 2.53
CA SER A 61 -31.15 -15.64 2.34
C SER A 61 -30.43 -14.60 1.45
N PRO A 62 -29.19 -14.18 1.77
CA PRO A 62 -28.45 -13.16 1.00
C PRO A 62 -27.90 -13.66 -0.34
N ASN A 63 -28.07 -14.95 -0.63
CA ASN A 63 -27.60 -15.57 -1.87
C ASN A 63 -28.71 -15.67 -2.94
N ASP A 64 -29.90 -15.11 -2.67
CA ASP A 64 -31.01 -15.07 -3.61
C ASP A 64 -31.24 -13.62 -4.10
N ASP A 65 -31.14 -13.42 -5.41
CA ASP A 65 -31.39 -12.12 -6.04
C ASP A 65 -32.80 -11.60 -5.76
N ASN A 66 -33.78 -12.50 -5.57
CA ASN A 66 -35.17 -12.12 -5.24
C ASN A 66 -35.29 -11.55 -3.82
N GLU A 67 -34.57 -12.14 -2.87
CA GLU A 67 -34.55 -11.67 -1.47
C GLU A 67 -33.82 -10.32 -1.36
N ILE A 68 -32.74 -10.14 -2.12
CA ILE A 68 -32.07 -8.83 -2.25
C ILE A 68 -33.05 -7.80 -2.81
N PHE A 69 -33.75 -8.14 -3.90
CA PHE A 69 -34.75 -7.23 -4.48
C PHE A 69 -35.88 -6.90 -3.50
N HIS A 70 -36.41 -7.90 -2.80
CA HIS A 70 -37.46 -7.72 -1.79
C HIS A 70 -36.99 -6.77 -0.66
N ALA A 71 -35.80 -6.99 -0.12
CA ALA A 71 -35.20 -6.12 0.88
C ALA A 71 -35.10 -4.67 0.35
N THR A 72 -34.66 -4.48 -0.90
CA THR A 72 -34.54 -3.13 -1.49
C THR A 72 -35.88 -2.41 -1.67
N GLN A 73 -36.97 -3.16 -1.95
CA GLN A 73 -38.31 -2.57 -1.99
C GLN A 73 -38.80 -2.15 -0.60
N MET A 74 -38.56 -2.97 0.42
CA MET A 74 -38.86 -2.59 1.81
C MET A 74 -38.16 -1.28 2.19
N TYR A 75 -36.86 -1.16 1.90
CA TYR A 75 -36.12 0.08 2.13
C TYR A 75 -36.70 1.27 1.37
N LYS A 76 -37.12 1.07 0.12
CA LYS A 76 -37.73 2.14 -0.69
C LYS A 76 -39.02 2.65 -0.04
N GLU A 77 -39.87 1.74 0.43
CA GLU A 77 -41.13 2.06 1.10
C GLU A 77 -40.90 2.73 2.48
N GLU A 78 -40.00 2.19 3.29
CA GLU A 78 -39.73 2.68 4.65
C GLU A 78 -39.05 4.06 4.66
N PHE A 79 -38.17 4.33 3.71
CA PHE A 79 -37.57 5.65 3.52
C PHE A 79 -38.47 6.63 2.75
N LEU A 80 -39.68 6.20 2.34
CA LEU A 80 -40.63 7.00 1.57
C LEU A 80 -39.97 7.63 0.32
N LEU A 81 -39.12 6.87 -0.37
CA LEU A 81 -38.34 7.41 -1.49
C LEU A 81 -39.25 7.80 -2.65
N ASN A 82 -39.14 9.05 -3.09
CA ASN A 82 -39.83 9.56 -4.28
C ASN A 82 -39.30 8.91 -5.56
N ASP A 83 -40.01 9.07 -6.68
CA ASP A 83 -39.63 8.46 -7.97
C ASP A 83 -38.28 8.98 -8.53
N ASP A 84 -37.80 10.13 -8.06
CA ASP A 84 -36.51 10.73 -8.39
C ASP A 84 -35.41 10.44 -7.36
N GLU A 85 -35.74 9.67 -6.31
CA GLU A 85 -34.85 9.23 -5.26
C GLU A 85 -34.46 7.76 -5.45
N TYR A 86 -33.28 7.41 -4.94
CA TYR A 86 -32.72 6.08 -5.15
C TYR A 86 -31.95 5.61 -3.92
N LEU A 87 -32.06 4.30 -3.67
CA LEU A 87 -31.27 3.59 -2.70
C LEU A 87 -29.92 3.22 -3.34
N ASP A 88 -28.83 3.68 -2.74
CA ASP A 88 -27.48 3.28 -3.17
C ASP A 88 -27.14 1.93 -2.54
N ILE A 89 -27.28 0.86 -3.33
CA ILE A 89 -26.98 -0.50 -2.88
C ILE A 89 -25.53 -0.80 -3.22
N CYS A 90 -24.70 -0.97 -2.19
CA CYS A 90 -23.34 -1.46 -2.35
C CYS A 90 -23.33 -2.99 -2.30
N ALA A 91 -22.99 -3.63 -3.42
CA ALA A 91 -22.82 -5.08 -3.50
C ALA A 91 -21.33 -5.48 -3.60
N ASP A 92 -21.00 -6.70 -3.18
CA ASP A 92 -19.64 -7.29 -3.22
C ASP A 92 -19.24 -7.78 -4.63
N GLU A 93 -19.55 -6.99 -5.66
CA GLU A 93 -19.08 -7.27 -7.01
C GLU A 93 -17.73 -6.62 -7.29
N ALA A 94 -17.00 -7.25 -8.22
CA ALA A 94 -15.56 -7.12 -8.44
C ALA A 94 -14.99 -5.70 -8.69
N ILE A 95 -15.85 -4.69 -8.79
CA ILE A 95 -15.49 -3.27 -8.93
C ILE A 95 -14.79 -2.75 -7.66
N PHE A 96 -15.14 -3.26 -6.48
CA PHE A 96 -14.53 -2.86 -5.21
C PHE A 96 -13.42 -3.80 -4.72
N ARG A 97 -13.22 -5.00 -5.30
CA ARG A 97 -12.32 -6.09 -4.83
C ARG A 97 -10.84 -5.74 -4.56
N ARG A 98 -10.37 -4.53 -4.85
CA ARG A 98 -8.97 -4.11 -4.67
C ARG A 98 -8.82 -2.80 -3.88
N GLY A 99 -9.92 -2.16 -3.47
CA GLY A 99 -9.88 -0.91 -2.71
C GLY A 99 -9.56 -1.10 -1.22
N TRP A 100 -9.84 -2.28 -0.67
CA TRP A 100 -9.91 -2.60 0.76
C TRP A 100 -8.67 -2.27 1.61
N HIS A 101 -7.54 -1.87 1.01
CA HIS A 101 -6.40 -1.31 1.72
C HIS A 101 -5.71 -0.16 0.95
N ILE A 102 -6.45 0.78 0.35
CA ILE A 102 -5.87 1.90 -0.43
C ILE A 102 -4.69 2.56 0.30
N SER A 103 -4.84 2.88 1.59
CA SER A 103 -3.78 3.49 2.38
C SER A 103 -2.53 2.60 2.51
N LYS A 104 -2.69 1.29 2.73
CA LYS A 104 -1.58 0.31 2.76
C LYS A 104 -0.92 0.21 1.39
N ASP A 105 -1.73 0.21 0.34
CA ASP A 105 -1.25 0.07 -1.02
C ASP A 105 -0.47 1.29 -1.49
N MET A 106 -0.88 2.50 -1.09
CA MET A 106 -0.14 3.74 -1.29
C MET A 106 1.24 3.69 -0.62
N LEU A 107 1.35 3.18 0.62
CA LEU A 107 2.66 2.98 1.26
C LEU A 107 3.54 2.00 0.46
N GLY A 108 2.95 0.91 -0.04
CA GLY A 108 3.66 -0.03 -0.92
C GLY A 108 4.11 0.58 -2.25
N VAL A 109 3.34 1.53 -2.80
CA VAL A 109 3.73 2.31 -3.99
C VAL A 109 4.96 3.17 -3.67
N LEU A 110 4.94 3.92 -2.56
CA LEU A 110 6.08 4.75 -2.14
C LEU A 110 7.34 3.90 -1.94
N LEU A 111 7.23 2.78 -1.24
CA LEU A 111 8.35 1.84 -1.07
C LEU A 111 8.88 1.31 -2.41
N THR A 112 7.99 1.03 -3.35
CA THR A 112 8.39 0.53 -4.68
C THR A 112 9.14 1.61 -5.46
N ILE A 113 8.58 2.83 -5.54
CA ILE A 113 9.15 3.98 -6.25
C ILE A 113 10.53 4.32 -5.67
N PHE A 114 10.68 4.38 -4.35
CA PHE A 114 11.93 4.82 -3.72
C PHE A 114 12.90 3.68 -3.37
N SER A 115 12.56 2.43 -3.71
CA SER A 115 13.39 1.26 -3.41
C SER A 115 14.81 1.37 -3.95
N SER A 116 14.97 1.83 -5.19
CA SER A 116 16.26 1.98 -5.90
C SER A 116 16.96 3.32 -5.69
N TYR A 117 16.32 4.22 -4.94
CA TYR A 117 16.88 5.50 -4.52
C TYR A 117 17.44 5.48 -3.09
N GLY A 118 17.29 4.36 -2.38
CA GLY A 118 17.95 4.13 -1.10
C GLY A 118 17.05 4.20 0.13
N ILE A 119 15.73 4.11 -0.02
CA ILE A 119 14.80 4.16 1.13
C ILE A 119 15.08 3.11 2.20
N PHE A 120 15.59 1.94 1.82
CA PHE A 120 15.99 0.90 2.76
C PHE A 120 17.26 1.23 3.54
N HIS A 121 18.16 2.04 2.98
CA HIS A 121 19.30 2.59 3.72
C HIS A 121 18.80 3.55 4.81
N LEU A 122 17.85 4.43 4.46
CA LEU A 122 17.25 5.35 5.43
C LEU A 122 16.52 4.59 6.54
N ALA A 123 15.73 3.57 6.17
CA ALA A 123 15.04 2.69 7.11
C ALA A 123 16.02 1.95 8.05
N THR A 124 17.17 1.52 7.54
CA THR A 124 18.19 0.85 8.37
C THR A 124 18.78 1.82 9.40
N THR A 125 19.03 3.07 9.03
CA THR A 125 19.56 4.11 9.93
C THR A 125 18.63 4.39 11.11
N ILE A 126 17.32 4.35 10.89
CA ILE A 126 16.31 4.49 11.97
C ILE A 126 16.02 3.17 12.70
N GLY A 127 16.81 2.12 12.46
CA GLY A 127 16.79 0.87 13.23
C GLY A 127 15.94 -0.27 12.65
N VAL A 128 15.45 -0.19 11.41
CA VAL A 128 14.64 -1.27 10.84
C VAL A 128 15.49 -2.50 10.51
N ARG A 129 15.17 -3.62 11.15
CA ARG A 129 15.87 -4.91 10.96
C ARG A 129 15.31 -5.75 9.82
N PHE A 130 13.98 -5.82 9.69
CA PHE A 130 13.31 -6.70 8.73
C PHE A 130 12.89 -5.95 7.47
N LEU A 131 13.86 -5.55 6.64
CA LEU A 131 13.63 -4.80 5.40
C LEU A 131 12.75 -5.53 4.38
N ASP A 132 12.77 -6.86 4.40
CA ASP A 132 11.90 -7.72 3.59
C ASP A 132 10.44 -7.61 4.00
N LYS A 133 10.17 -7.61 5.31
CA LYS A 133 8.82 -7.41 5.85
C LYS A 133 8.32 -5.98 5.60
N LEU A 134 9.22 -4.98 5.70
CA LEU A 134 8.91 -3.59 5.34
C LEU A 134 8.54 -3.48 3.84
N ARG A 135 9.34 -4.04 2.93
CA ARG A 135 9.07 -4.02 1.49
C ARG A 135 7.73 -4.66 1.14
N ALA A 136 7.42 -5.79 1.77
CA ALA A 136 6.17 -6.50 1.56
C ALA A 136 4.97 -5.85 2.24
N VAL A 137 5.18 -4.80 3.04
CA VAL A 137 4.14 -4.13 3.85
C VAL A 137 3.35 -5.17 4.66
N VAL A 138 4.07 -6.08 5.32
CA VAL A 138 3.45 -7.17 6.09
C VAL A 138 2.59 -6.57 7.19
N ASP A 139 3.15 -5.63 7.95
CA ASP A 139 2.44 -4.86 8.96
C ASP A 139 2.27 -3.40 8.53
N TYR A 140 1.00 -2.96 8.42
CA TYR A 140 0.67 -1.60 7.98
C TYR A 140 1.14 -0.56 8.99
N ARG A 141 0.92 -0.79 10.29
CA ARG A 141 1.19 0.19 11.35
C ARG A 141 2.69 0.49 11.48
N SER A 142 3.52 -0.55 11.46
CA SER A 142 4.98 -0.45 11.46
C SER A 142 5.50 0.22 10.20
N THR A 143 5.02 -0.22 9.03
CA THR A 143 5.43 0.38 7.73
C THR A 143 5.12 1.87 7.71
N ARG A 144 3.92 2.24 8.14
CA ARG A 144 3.48 3.62 8.30
C ARG A 144 4.43 4.40 9.19
N ARG A 145 4.73 3.91 10.40
CA ARG A 145 5.59 4.64 11.34
C ARG A 145 7.00 4.84 10.81
N VAL A 146 7.57 3.82 10.16
CA VAL A 146 8.89 3.90 9.51
C VAL A 146 8.92 4.99 8.45
N LEU A 147 7.92 5.03 7.57
CA LEU A 147 7.89 6.02 6.50
C LEU A 147 7.55 7.43 7.03
N GLU A 148 6.72 7.57 8.07
CA GLU A 148 6.51 8.86 8.74
C GLU A 148 7.81 9.42 9.35
N LEU A 149 8.65 8.57 9.95
CA LEU A 149 9.96 8.99 10.47
C LEU A 149 10.91 9.44 9.35
N ILE A 150 10.98 8.69 8.25
CA ILE A 150 11.80 9.07 7.09
C ILE A 150 11.29 10.39 6.50
N TRP A 151 9.96 10.58 6.42
CA TRP A 151 9.36 11.81 5.92
C TRP A 151 9.67 13.04 6.78
N VAL A 152 9.59 12.90 8.12
CA VAL A 152 9.99 13.97 9.04
C VAL A 152 11.48 14.27 8.90
N ALA A 153 12.34 13.24 8.91
CA ALA A 153 13.78 13.41 8.74
C ALA A 153 14.09 14.18 7.44
N MET A 154 13.39 13.81 6.37
CA MET A 154 13.58 14.39 5.06
C MET A 154 13.21 15.87 5.03
N ARG A 155 12.02 16.22 5.55
CA ARG A 155 11.57 17.61 5.54
C ARG A 155 12.46 18.50 6.39
N VAL A 156 12.90 18.03 7.55
CA VAL A 156 13.83 18.76 8.42
C VAL A 156 15.17 18.96 7.71
N ALA A 157 15.75 17.92 7.11
CA ALA A 157 17.02 18.03 6.39
C ALA A 157 16.95 18.99 5.19
N ILE A 158 15.87 18.93 4.41
CA ILE A 158 15.64 19.87 3.30
C ILE A 158 15.55 21.31 3.81
N GLN A 159 14.82 21.56 4.90
CA GLN A 159 14.67 22.91 5.43
C GLN A 159 16.00 23.47 5.98
N ILE A 160 16.82 22.63 6.63
CA ILE A 160 18.17 23.00 7.05
C ILE A 160 19.03 23.36 5.84
N TYR A 161 18.99 22.55 4.78
CA TYR A 161 19.74 22.81 3.55
C TYR A 161 19.35 24.15 2.89
N ILE A 162 18.04 24.37 2.71
CA ILE A 162 17.46 25.62 2.16
C ILE A 162 17.96 26.83 2.95
N LYS A 163 17.89 26.77 4.29
CA LYS A 163 18.32 27.86 5.16
C LYS A 163 19.84 28.07 5.11
N LYS A 164 20.64 27.01 5.07
CA LYS A 164 22.11 27.11 4.93
C LYS A 164 22.55 27.71 3.59
N LYS A 165 21.85 27.38 2.50
CA LYS A 165 22.17 27.85 1.15
C LYS A 165 21.48 29.17 0.78
N ASN A 166 20.55 29.64 1.62
CA ASN A 166 19.73 30.83 1.38
C ASN A 166 19.02 30.80 0.01
N ILE A 167 18.42 29.65 -0.33
CA ILE A 167 17.63 29.45 -1.55
C ILE A 167 16.16 29.26 -1.18
N ASN A 168 15.23 29.33 -2.15
CA ASN A 168 13.84 28.97 -1.92
C ASN A 168 13.59 27.48 -2.17
N ILE A 169 12.45 26.96 -1.69
CA ILE A 169 12.09 25.55 -1.87
C ILE A 169 11.84 25.21 -3.35
N GLU A 170 11.31 26.17 -4.11
CA GLU A 170 11.06 26.06 -5.56
C GLU A 170 12.38 25.86 -6.34
N ASP A 171 13.45 26.50 -5.86
CA ASP A 171 14.77 26.49 -6.50
C ASP A 171 15.45 25.11 -6.42
N ILE A 172 15.06 24.25 -5.46
CA ILE A 172 15.58 22.88 -5.36
C ILE A 172 15.36 22.12 -6.67
N THR A 173 14.18 22.31 -7.27
CA THR A 173 13.78 21.56 -8.47
C THR A 173 14.22 22.21 -9.79
N ALA A 174 14.54 23.51 -9.76
CA ALA A 174 14.79 24.34 -10.93
C ALA A 174 16.20 24.21 -11.54
N GLY A 175 17.15 23.58 -10.84
CA GLY A 175 18.54 23.47 -11.28
C GLY A 175 18.81 22.41 -12.38
N PRO A 176 20.03 22.42 -12.99
CA PRO A 176 20.47 21.43 -13.97
C PRO A 176 20.29 19.99 -13.45
N ILE A 177 19.89 19.04 -14.32
CA ILE A 177 19.60 17.64 -13.92
C ILE A 177 20.78 16.95 -13.21
N ASN A 178 22.01 17.38 -13.50
CA ASN A 178 23.23 16.76 -12.98
C ASN A 178 23.64 17.29 -11.60
N GLU A 179 22.99 18.34 -11.10
CA GLU A 179 23.31 18.94 -9.81
C GLU A 179 22.24 18.59 -8.77
N ASN A 180 22.67 18.51 -7.51
CA ASN A 180 21.77 18.36 -6.36
C ASN A 180 20.83 17.14 -6.48
N ILE A 181 21.30 16.07 -7.12
CA ILE A 181 20.48 14.88 -7.45
C ILE A 181 19.85 14.29 -6.19
N CYS A 182 20.63 14.16 -5.11
CA CYS A 182 20.16 13.61 -3.85
C CYS A 182 18.97 14.37 -3.27
N ILE A 183 19.12 15.68 -3.04
CA ILE A 183 18.06 16.49 -2.45
C ILE A 183 16.83 16.53 -3.36
N ARG A 184 17.00 16.54 -4.68
CA ARG A 184 15.87 16.53 -5.64
C ARG A 184 15.09 15.23 -5.64
N VAL A 185 15.77 14.09 -5.68
CA VAL A 185 15.11 12.78 -5.58
C VAL A 185 14.31 12.69 -4.28
N TRP A 186 14.90 13.13 -3.17
CA TRP A 186 14.24 13.03 -1.88
C TRP A 186 13.19 14.12 -1.63
N TYR A 187 13.24 15.23 -2.36
CA TYR A 187 12.15 16.19 -2.43
C TYR A 187 10.89 15.56 -3.06
N PHE A 188 11.03 14.78 -4.15
CA PHE A 188 9.90 14.01 -4.69
C PHE A 188 9.34 13.01 -3.67
N TYR A 189 10.18 12.37 -2.85
CA TYR A 189 9.69 11.51 -1.76
C TYR A 189 8.85 12.31 -0.76
N TYR A 190 9.34 13.49 -0.37
CA TYR A 190 8.62 14.37 0.53
C TYR A 190 7.23 14.74 0.00
N GLU A 191 7.14 15.14 -1.28
CA GLU A 191 5.87 15.50 -1.93
C GLU A 191 4.92 14.29 -2.08
N TYR A 192 5.41 13.17 -2.60
CA TYR A 192 4.59 11.97 -2.81
C TYR A 192 4.10 11.38 -1.49
N PHE A 193 4.92 11.41 -0.45
CA PHE A 193 4.50 11.00 0.89
C PHE A 193 3.47 11.98 1.48
N ALA A 194 3.61 13.28 1.23
CA ALA A 194 2.64 14.28 1.70
C ALA A 194 1.25 14.05 1.09
N MET A 195 1.13 13.56 -0.15
CA MET A 195 -0.16 13.13 -0.72
C MET A 195 -0.80 12.00 0.10
N TRP A 196 -0.03 10.96 0.45
CA TRP A 196 -0.52 9.89 1.33
C TRP A 196 -0.84 10.38 2.75
N LYS A 197 0.01 11.23 3.33
CA LYS A 197 -0.20 11.79 4.68
C LYS A 197 -1.45 12.66 4.71
N SER A 198 -1.73 13.39 3.64
CA SER A 198 -2.97 14.18 3.47
C SER A 198 -4.20 13.26 3.46
N HIS A 199 -4.14 12.15 2.72
CA HIS A 199 -5.22 11.16 2.70
C HIS A 199 -5.46 10.59 4.11
N LEU A 200 -4.42 10.19 4.82
CA LEU A 200 -4.50 9.71 6.20
C LEU A 200 -5.06 10.76 7.18
N ILE A 201 -4.69 12.02 7.02
CA ILE A 201 -5.24 13.11 7.85
C ILE A 201 -6.74 13.28 7.56
N GLY A 202 -7.14 13.20 6.29
CA GLY A 202 -8.55 13.17 5.89
C GLY A 202 -9.33 12.05 6.59
N ILE A 203 -8.74 10.86 6.72
CA ILE A 203 -9.32 9.75 7.50
C ILE A 203 -9.41 10.15 8.98
N ARG A 204 -8.32 10.62 9.60
CA ARG A 204 -8.30 10.95 11.04
C ARG A 204 -9.28 12.04 11.47
N ILE A 205 -9.69 12.92 10.56
CA ILE A 205 -10.63 14.01 10.88
C ILE A 205 -12.00 13.82 10.21
N GLY A 206 -12.24 12.67 9.56
CA GLY A 206 -13.49 12.39 8.84
C GLY A 206 -13.72 13.28 7.62
N ASN A 207 -12.70 13.96 7.11
CA ASN A 207 -12.85 14.88 5.97
C ASN A 207 -12.76 14.11 4.65
N TYR A 208 -13.93 13.77 4.10
CA TYR A 208 -14.05 13.04 2.82
C TYR A 208 -13.35 13.73 1.66
N GLU A 209 -13.51 15.04 1.51
CA GLU A 209 -12.92 15.79 0.38
C GLU A 209 -11.39 15.67 0.41
N LEU A 210 -10.79 15.83 1.59
CA LEU A 210 -9.36 15.64 1.77
C LEU A 210 -8.94 14.20 1.47
N GLN A 211 -9.73 13.19 1.84
CA GLN A 211 -9.45 11.79 1.49
C GLN A 211 -9.47 11.57 -0.03
N ARG A 212 -10.53 12.04 -0.72
CA ARG A 212 -10.75 11.91 -2.16
C ARG A 212 -9.71 12.65 -2.97
N ASP A 213 -9.46 13.91 -2.64
CA ASP A 213 -8.54 14.77 -3.39
C ASP A 213 -7.10 14.28 -3.25
N SER A 214 -6.73 13.82 -2.05
CA SER A 214 -5.41 13.22 -1.81
C SER A 214 -5.24 11.90 -2.56
N LEU A 215 -6.28 11.06 -2.62
CA LEU A 215 -6.25 9.83 -3.42
C LEU A 215 -6.13 10.15 -4.92
N THR A 216 -6.87 11.16 -5.39
CA THR A 216 -6.83 11.62 -6.78
C THR A 216 -5.44 12.13 -7.15
N ALA A 217 -4.84 12.95 -6.28
CA ALA A 217 -3.47 13.45 -6.45
C ALA A 217 -2.44 12.31 -6.45
N PHE A 218 -2.63 11.27 -5.63
CA PHE A 218 -1.74 10.11 -5.58
C PHE A 218 -1.93 9.13 -6.74
N ALA A 219 -3.10 9.12 -7.39
CA ALA A 219 -3.48 8.12 -8.38
C ALA A 219 -2.43 7.88 -9.49
N PRO A 220 -1.74 8.92 -10.03
CA PRO A 220 -0.68 8.75 -11.03
C PRO A 220 0.54 7.95 -10.54
N LEU A 221 0.71 7.74 -9.24
CA LEU A 221 1.83 6.97 -8.68
C LEU A 221 1.58 5.45 -8.68
N PHE A 222 0.33 5.00 -8.65
CA PHE A 222 0.00 3.58 -8.72
C PHE A 222 0.62 2.86 -9.93
N PRO A 223 0.44 3.33 -11.18
CA PRO A 223 0.95 2.62 -12.35
C PRO A 223 2.48 2.68 -12.44
N ALA A 224 3.14 3.74 -11.92
CA ALA A 224 4.60 3.82 -11.80
C ALA A 224 5.19 2.68 -10.94
N ALA A 225 4.44 2.22 -9.94
CA ALA A 225 4.78 1.06 -9.10
C ALA A 225 4.20 -0.27 -9.62
N GLY A 226 3.59 -0.28 -10.81
CA GLY A 226 2.98 -1.47 -11.42
C GLY A 226 1.60 -1.83 -10.87
N LYS A 227 0.94 -0.95 -10.11
CA LYS A 227 -0.39 -1.14 -9.52
C LYS A 227 -1.51 -0.59 -10.41
N ASN A 228 -1.49 -0.92 -11.70
CA ASN A 228 -2.45 -0.42 -12.70
C ASN A 228 -3.92 -0.68 -12.35
N ASN A 229 -4.21 -1.77 -11.63
CA ASN A 229 -5.55 -2.08 -11.18
C ASN A 229 -6.12 -1.00 -10.25
N TYR A 230 -5.29 -0.39 -9.40
CA TYR A 230 -5.70 0.70 -8.51
C TYR A 230 -5.98 1.96 -9.31
N THR A 231 -5.16 2.23 -10.32
CA THR A 231 -5.37 3.32 -11.28
C THR A 231 -6.75 3.22 -11.96
N THR A 232 -7.07 2.04 -12.51
CA THR A 232 -8.39 1.76 -13.08
C THR A 232 -9.50 1.94 -12.05
N SER A 233 -9.31 1.43 -10.83
CA SER A 233 -10.31 1.53 -9.76
C SER A 233 -10.59 2.98 -9.37
N VAL A 234 -9.55 3.81 -9.21
CA VAL A 234 -9.69 5.24 -8.92
C VAL A 234 -10.38 5.96 -10.09
N ALA A 235 -10.03 5.64 -11.35
CA ALA A 235 -10.69 6.24 -12.51
C ALA A 235 -12.19 5.89 -12.57
N HIS A 236 -12.57 4.64 -12.27
CA HIS A 236 -13.97 4.24 -12.14
C HIS A 236 -14.67 4.99 -11.01
N PHE A 237 -14.06 5.04 -9.82
CA PHE A 237 -14.61 5.74 -8.67
C PHE A 237 -14.91 7.20 -8.99
N LEU A 238 -13.93 7.94 -9.51
CA LEU A 238 -14.12 9.36 -9.89
C LEU A 238 -15.16 9.54 -10.99
N SER A 239 -15.26 8.60 -11.93
CA SER A 239 -16.31 8.62 -12.96
C SER A 239 -17.71 8.41 -12.38
N ILE A 240 -17.85 7.55 -11.38
CA ILE A 240 -19.12 7.29 -10.70
C ILE A 240 -19.55 8.54 -9.95
N LEU A 241 -18.65 9.15 -9.15
CA LEU A 241 -18.95 10.39 -8.44
C LEU A 241 -19.40 11.51 -9.37
N LYS A 242 -18.69 11.68 -10.50
CA LYS A 242 -19.05 12.69 -11.49
C LYS A 242 -20.42 12.46 -12.13
N LYS A 243 -20.84 11.19 -12.27
CA LYS A 243 -22.14 10.82 -12.83
C LYS A 243 -23.28 10.94 -11.81
N PHE A 244 -22.99 10.71 -10.53
CA PHE A 244 -23.97 10.64 -9.45
C PHE A 244 -23.58 11.60 -8.32
N SER A 245 -23.85 12.90 -8.49
CA SER A 245 -23.46 13.92 -7.50
C SER A 245 -24.07 13.70 -6.11
N LYS A 246 -25.31 13.20 -6.01
CA LYS A 246 -25.92 12.88 -4.69
C LYS A 246 -25.18 11.73 -3.98
N LEU A 247 -24.48 10.84 -4.70
CA LEU A 247 -23.65 9.80 -4.06
C LEU A 247 -22.43 10.41 -3.37
N GLU A 248 -21.86 11.47 -3.94
CA GLU A 248 -20.73 12.18 -3.34
C GLU A 248 -21.11 12.81 -1.99
N GLU A 249 -22.30 13.42 -1.92
CA GLU A 249 -22.88 13.96 -0.69
C GLU A 249 -23.05 12.86 0.37
N LYS A 250 -23.60 11.70 -0.02
CA LYS A 250 -23.73 10.54 0.88
C LYS A 250 -22.37 10.03 1.39
N LEU A 251 -21.35 10.02 0.55
CA LEU A 251 -20.00 9.60 0.96
C LEU A 251 -19.33 10.60 1.92
N GLN A 252 -19.59 11.90 1.74
CA GLN A 252 -19.18 12.92 2.71
C GLN A 252 -19.76 12.60 4.09
N TYR A 253 -21.02 12.19 4.14
CA TYR A 253 -21.63 11.79 5.40
C TYR A 253 -21.01 10.50 5.96
N CYS A 254 -20.97 9.42 5.17
CA CYS A 254 -20.48 8.11 5.61
C CYS A 254 -19.06 8.14 6.19
N ALA A 255 -18.13 8.86 5.56
CA ALA A 255 -16.74 8.98 6.01
C ALA A 255 -16.58 9.89 7.24
N SER A 256 -17.59 10.70 7.56
CA SER A 256 -17.58 11.61 8.71
C SER A 256 -18.26 11.03 9.96
N ILE A 257 -18.98 9.90 9.83
CA ILE A 257 -19.66 9.27 10.98
C ILE A 257 -18.65 8.57 11.89
N ASN A 258 -18.63 8.99 13.15
CA ASN A 258 -17.85 8.36 14.21
C ASN A 258 -18.73 8.15 15.45
N LEU A 259 -18.99 6.88 15.78
CA LEU A 259 -19.89 6.50 16.88
C LEU A 259 -19.18 6.27 18.21
N ALA A 260 -17.84 6.14 18.22
CA ALA A 260 -17.14 5.56 19.36
C ALA A 260 -15.97 6.41 19.88
N ARG A 261 -15.15 6.99 19.01
CA ARG A 261 -13.88 7.60 19.46
C ARG A 261 -13.40 8.71 18.54
N LYS A 262 -13.45 9.97 19.00
CA LYS A 262 -12.93 11.14 18.27
C LYS A 262 -11.54 10.86 17.67
N GLY A 263 -11.35 11.22 16.40
CA GLY A 263 -10.11 10.99 15.66
C GLY A 263 -9.99 9.62 14.96
N HIS A 264 -10.97 8.73 15.14
CA HIS A 264 -11.03 7.40 14.53
C HIS A 264 -12.26 7.34 13.62
N TYR A 265 -12.16 7.97 12.46
CA TYR A 265 -13.18 7.90 11.43
C TYR A 265 -12.77 6.87 10.38
N PRO A 266 -13.73 6.21 9.73
CA PRO A 266 -13.43 5.27 8.66
C PRO A 266 -12.90 6.02 7.43
N ALA A 267 -12.00 5.38 6.69
CA ALA A 267 -11.76 5.79 5.31
C ALA A 267 -13.05 5.61 4.48
N PHE A 268 -13.27 6.36 3.40
CA PHE A 268 -14.54 6.25 2.66
C PHE A 268 -14.81 4.84 2.11
N ASP A 269 -13.76 4.10 1.73
CA ASP A 269 -13.83 2.70 1.29
C ASP A 269 -14.15 1.75 2.46
N GLU A 270 -13.55 1.98 3.63
CA GLU A 270 -13.88 1.29 4.88
C GLU A 270 -15.30 1.62 5.37
N ALA A 271 -15.76 2.86 5.17
CA ALA A 271 -17.10 3.31 5.53
C ALA A 271 -18.14 2.63 4.63
N LEU A 272 -17.87 2.53 3.33
CA LEU A 272 -18.70 1.78 2.38
C LEU A 272 -18.76 0.29 2.72
N GLU A 273 -17.64 -0.30 3.13
CA GLU A 273 -17.61 -1.66 3.66
C GLU A 273 -18.50 -1.76 4.90
N MET A 274 -18.21 -0.99 5.95
CA MET A 274 -18.87 -1.15 7.24
C MET A 274 -20.36 -0.83 7.17
N ARG A 275 -20.73 0.29 6.52
CA ARG A 275 -22.10 0.82 6.49
C ARG A 275 -22.93 0.29 5.32
N GLY A 276 -22.28 -0.06 4.20
CA GLY A 276 -22.96 -0.58 3.02
C GLY A 276 -23.02 -2.11 3.02
N VAL A 277 -21.87 -2.78 2.96
CA VAL A 277 -21.83 -4.24 2.71
C VAL A 277 -21.86 -5.06 4.01
N GLY A 278 -21.08 -4.66 5.00
CA GLY A 278 -20.87 -5.36 6.26
C GLY A 278 -22.12 -5.37 7.13
N TYR A 279 -22.76 -4.21 7.30
CA TYR A 279 -24.03 -4.10 8.03
C TYR A 279 -25.14 -4.95 7.37
N ILE A 280 -25.29 -4.85 6.04
CA ILE A 280 -26.25 -5.66 5.28
C ILE A 280 -25.94 -7.16 5.43
N LYS A 281 -24.68 -7.60 5.29
CA LYS A 281 -24.28 -9.00 5.47
C LYS A 281 -24.53 -9.50 6.89
N GLN A 282 -24.21 -8.72 7.92
CA GLN A 282 -24.42 -9.09 9.33
C GLN A 282 -25.90 -9.28 9.64
N ASN A 283 -26.75 -8.37 9.14
CA ASN A 283 -28.18 -8.49 9.27
C ASN A 283 -28.67 -9.75 8.53
N ILE A 284 -28.43 -9.87 7.22
CA ILE A 284 -29.01 -10.99 6.44
C ILE A 284 -28.50 -12.37 6.89
N ILE A 285 -27.25 -12.50 7.35
CA ILE A 285 -26.70 -13.79 7.81
C ILE A 285 -27.24 -14.19 9.20
N GLY A 286 -27.90 -13.28 9.93
CA GLY A 286 -28.42 -13.57 11.27
C GLY A 286 -27.33 -13.70 12.34
N ASN A 287 -26.13 -13.15 12.09
CA ASN A 287 -25.12 -12.94 13.12
C ASN A 287 -25.56 -11.74 13.98
N VAL A 288 -26.65 -11.93 14.72
CA VAL A 288 -27.10 -11.00 15.75
C VAL A 288 -25.93 -10.85 16.71
N VAL A 289 -25.51 -9.59 16.95
CA VAL A 289 -24.51 -9.29 17.97
C VAL A 289 -25.16 -9.61 19.31
N ASP A 290 -24.96 -10.82 19.80
CA ASP A 290 -25.26 -11.18 21.18
C ASP A 290 -24.08 -10.79 22.10
N GLN A 291 -24.33 -10.81 23.40
CA GLN A 291 -23.37 -10.40 24.41
C GLN A 291 -22.07 -11.22 24.35
N GLU A 292 -22.17 -12.50 23.99
CA GLU A 292 -21.04 -13.44 23.98
C GLU A 292 -20.12 -13.18 22.79
N ASN A 293 -20.68 -13.03 21.59
CA ASN A 293 -19.94 -12.66 20.38
C ASN A 293 -19.29 -11.27 20.51
N LEU A 294 -20.00 -10.29 21.10
CA LEU A 294 -19.42 -8.97 21.36
C LEU A 294 -18.22 -9.06 22.32
N THR A 295 -18.33 -9.87 23.38
CA THR A 295 -17.24 -10.08 24.34
C THR A 295 -16.03 -10.74 23.67
N LEU A 296 -16.26 -11.76 22.84
CA LEU A 296 -15.20 -12.43 22.06
C LEU A 296 -14.51 -11.46 21.08
N GLN A 297 -15.25 -10.58 20.41
CA GLN A 297 -14.67 -9.58 19.50
C GLN A 297 -13.85 -8.53 20.25
N ILE A 298 -14.33 -8.08 21.42
CA ILE A 298 -13.58 -7.17 22.29
C ILE A 298 -12.28 -7.84 22.75
N GLN A 299 -12.36 -9.08 23.20
CA GLN A 299 -11.19 -9.84 23.66
C GLN A 299 -10.20 -10.09 22.51
N ALA A 300 -10.65 -10.52 21.33
CA ALA A 300 -9.79 -10.70 20.16
C ALA A 300 -9.10 -9.38 19.75
N THR A 301 -9.81 -8.25 19.84
CA THR A 301 -9.23 -6.93 19.54
C THR A 301 -8.19 -6.51 20.58
N GLN A 302 -8.42 -6.83 21.86
CA GLN A 302 -7.47 -6.59 22.95
C GLN A 302 -6.23 -7.48 22.82
N GLU A 303 -6.40 -8.77 22.55
CA GLU A 303 -5.33 -9.74 22.32
C GLU A 303 -4.50 -9.37 21.08
N GLU A 304 -5.14 -8.94 19.99
CA GLU A 304 -4.42 -8.48 18.80
C GLU A 304 -3.65 -7.19 19.08
N ARG A 305 -4.19 -6.27 19.89
CA ARG A 305 -3.47 -5.09 20.36
C ARG A 305 -2.24 -5.47 21.20
N GLU A 306 -2.38 -6.41 22.14
CA GLU A 306 -1.27 -6.89 22.96
C GLU A 306 -0.21 -7.62 22.13
N ARG A 307 -0.65 -8.43 21.16
CA ARG A 307 0.21 -9.11 20.20
C ARG A 307 0.96 -8.14 19.32
N ILE A 308 0.30 -7.08 18.82
CA ILE A 308 0.93 -6.03 18.01
C ILE A 308 1.91 -5.22 18.85
N ASP A 309 1.57 -4.84 20.08
CA ASP A 309 2.48 -4.12 20.96
C ASP A 309 3.71 -5.00 21.28
N THR A 310 3.52 -6.30 21.47
CA THR A 310 4.61 -7.28 21.63
C THR A 310 5.45 -7.42 20.36
N LEU A 311 4.83 -7.49 19.18
CA LEU A 311 5.52 -7.65 17.90
C LEU A 311 6.27 -6.37 17.49
N LEU A 312 5.74 -5.19 17.84
CA LEU A 312 6.42 -3.91 17.74
C LEU A 312 7.63 -3.83 18.67
N ASN A 313 7.53 -4.39 19.88
CA ASN A 313 8.66 -4.49 20.81
C ASN A 313 9.72 -5.47 20.29
N GLU A 314 9.32 -6.61 19.73
CA GLU A 314 10.21 -7.64 19.19
C GLU A 314 10.91 -7.20 17.88
N PHE A 315 10.23 -6.40 17.05
CA PHE A 315 10.83 -5.82 15.84
C PHE A 315 11.90 -4.76 16.14
N LEU A 316 11.85 -4.10 17.31
CA LEU A 316 12.46 -2.79 17.51
C LEU A 316 13.44 -2.65 18.70
N ASP A 317 13.68 -3.64 19.57
CA ASP A 317 14.90 -3.63 20.42
C ASP A 317 15.30 -5.02 20.95
N PRO A 318 16.61 -5.33 21.10
CA PRO A 318 17.09 -6.52 21.76
C PRO A 318 17.24 -6.25 23.27
N TYR A 319 16.77 -7.20 24.08
CA TYR A 319 16.94 -7.30 25.53
C TYR A 319 16.08 -6.43 26.48
N ASN A 320 15.42 -7.20 27.34
CA ASN A 320 14.87 -6.93 28.66
C ASN A 320 13.57 -6.13 28.78
N TYR A 321 12.51 -6.90 29.02
CA TYR A 321 11.33 -6.52 29.79
C TYR A 321 11.71 -5.66 31.00
N ASP A 322 11.30 -4.39 30.98
CA ASP A 322 10.85 -3.74 32.19
C ASP A 322 9.80 -2.69 31.83
N ARG A 323 8.63 -2.82 32.46
CA ARG A 323 7.34 -2.26 32.00
C ARG A 323 7.10 -0.82 32.46
N ASN A 324 8.11 -0.18 33.05
CA ASN A 324 8.01 1.16 33.61
C ASN A 324 8.98 2.12 32.88
N ASP A 325 8.42 3.18 32.31
CA ASP A 325 9.10 4.38 31.77
C ASP A 325 9.90 4.29 30.46
N ARG A 326 9.50 3.46 29.48
CA ARG A 326 10.31 3.27 28.27
C ARG A 326 9.76 3.90 26.97
N LYS A 327 10.51 4.93 26.51
CA LYS A 327 11.14 5.04 25.16
C LYS A 327 10.48 5.88 24.03
N VAL A 328 10.01 7.10 24.30
CA VAL A 328 9.99 8.17 23.26
C VAL A 328 11.44 8.59 22.91
N ASN A 329 12.34 8.63 23.90
CA ASN A 329 13.74 9.01 23.72
C ASN A 329 14.53 8.08 22.78
N ASN A 330 14.21 6.77 22.71
CA ASN A 330 14.99 5.83 21.88
C ASN A 330 14.89 6.05 20.36
N ARG A 331 13.94 6.87 19.87
CA ARG A 331 13.74 7.11 18.44
C ARG A 331 14.13 8.51 17.98
N ILE A 332 14.33 9.43 18.93
CA ILE A 332 14.81 10.77 18.67
C ILE A 332 16.26 10.67 18.14
N ASP A 333 17.12 9.87 18.77
CA ASP A 333 18.52 9.77 18.36
C ASP A 333 18.70 9.15 16.96
N PRO A 334 18.07 8.01 16.59
CA PRO A 334 18.15 7.49 15.23
C PRO A 334 17.54 8.42 14.18
N LEU A 335 16.49 9.16 14.53
CA LEU A 335 15.88 10.17 13.66
C LEU A 335 16.84 11.33 13.38
N TRP A 336 17.46 11.89 14.43
CA TRP A 336 18.44 12.98 14.29
C TRP A 336 19.71 12.53 13.59
N LYS A 337 20.19 11.32 13.86
CA LYS A 337 21.28 10.71 13.10
C LYS A 337 20.94 10.62 11.60
N LEU A 338 19.71 10.24 11.25
CA LEU A 338 19.28 10.25 9.85
C LEU A 338 19.26 11.68 9.27
N ILE A 339 18.76 12.67 10.02
CA ILE A 339 18.74 14.07 9.60
C ILE A 339 20.15 14.59 9.33
N GLU A 340 21.11 14.34 10.23
CA GLU A 340 22.50 14.76 10.09
C GLU A 340 23.14 14.16 8.83
N ASN A 341 23.01 12.83 8.66
CA ASN A 341 23.48 12.14 7.44
C ASN A 341 22.87 12.75 6.17
N LEU A 342 21.56 13.07 6.17
CA LEU A 342 20.90 13.66 5.00
C LEU A 342 21.42 15.07 4.71
N VAL A 343 21.59 15.91 5.74
CA VAL A 343 22.12 17.28 5.60
C VAL A 343 23.55 17.27 5.06
N GLU A 344 24.38 16.32 5.49
CA GLU A 344 25.73 16.12 4.95
C GLU A 344 25.68 15.70 3.48
N ILE A 345 24.92 14.65 3.16
CA ILE A 345 24.78 14.13 1.79
C ILE A 345 24.29 15.20 0.80
N PHE A 346 23.37 16.08 1.22
CA PHE A 346 22.88 17.15 0.34
C PHE A 346 23.94 18.19 -0.02
N GLN A 347 25.02 18.28 0.77
CA GLN A 347 26.11 19.21 0.53
C GLN A 347 27.31 18.55 -0.17
N MET A 348 27.31 17.22 -0.33
CA MET A 348 28.40 16.49 -0.99
C MET A 348 28.25 16.49 -2.50
N ASP A 349 29.36 16.68 -3.21
CA ASP A 349 29.41 16.50 -4.67
C ASP A 349 29.24 15.02 -5.05
N ASN A 350 29.81 14.11 -4.24
CA ASN A 350 29.68 12.67 -4.42
C ASN A 350 29.07 11.99 -3.19
N TYR A 351 27.75 11.82 -3.20
CA TYR A 351 27.00 11.15 -2.14
C TYR A 351 27.39 9.68 -1.93
N THR A 352 28.04 9.03 -2.91
CA THR A 352 28.45 7.62 -2.78
C THR A 352 29.60 7.44 -1.80
N ASP A 353 30.34 8.50 -1.47
CA ASP A 353 31.43 8.44 -0.49
C ASP A 353 30.93 8.43 0.96
N HIS A 354 29.70 8.87 1.18
CA HIS A 354 29.07 8.92 2.49
C HIS A 354 28.77 7.50 3.02
N GLU A 355 28.98 7.27 4.32
CA GLU A 355 28.81 5.94 4.95
C GLU A 355 27.45 5.29 4.70
N LEU A 356 26.40 6.12 4.58
CA LEU A 356 25.02 5.70 4.30
C LEU A 356 24.89 4.93 2.98
N PHE A 357 25.68 5.28 1.96
CA PHE A 357 25.57 4.71 0.60
C PHE A 357 26.84 3.99 0.13
N LYS A 358 28.00 4.23 0.76
CA LYS A 358 29.32 3.70 0.37
C LYS A 358 29.37 2.20 0.16
N LYS A 359 28.68 1.42 0.99
CA LYS A 359 28.71 -0.05 0.91
C LYS A 359 27.80 -0.61 -0.20
N ASN A 360 26.69 0.05 -0.47
CA ASN A 360 25.70 -0.38 -1.45
C ASN A 360 25.00 0.85 -2.04
N PRO A 361 25.60 1.51 -3.04
CA PRO A 361 25.08 2.76 -3.57
C PRO A 361 23.72 2.53 -4.24
N PRO A 362 22.73 3.43 -4.05
CA PRO A 362 21.44 3.29 -4.70
C PRO A 362 21.55 3.37 -6.23
N SER A 363 21.02 2.37 -6.93
CA SER A 363 21.20 2.19 -8.37
C SER A 363 20.44 3.18 -9.27
N GLN A 364 19.46 3.90 -8.73
CA GLN A 364 18.72 4.94 -9.47
C GLN A 364 18.96 6.34 -8.93
N LEU A 365 19.85 6.55 -7.95
CA LEU A 365 20.18 7.89 -7.46
C LEU A 365 21.10 8.66 -8.45
N THR A 366 20.85 8.55 -9.75
CA THR A 366 21.66 9.11 -10.85
C THR A 366 20.86 10.17 -11.62
N PRO A 367 21.49 10.96 -12.51
CA PRO A 367 20.77 11.91 -13.39
C PRO A 367 19.65 11.23 -14.21
N GLU A 368 19.88 10.02 -14.71
CA GLU A 368 18.90 9.25 -15.47
C GLU A 368 17.73 8.81 -14.59
N GLY A 369 18.02 8.37 -13.36
CA GLY A 369 16.98 8.02 -12.40
C GLY A 369 16.13 9.23 -12.01
N LEU A 370 16.76 10.38 -11.74
CA LEU A 370 16.04 11.63 -11.49
C LEU A 370 15.16 12.06 -12.68
N LYS A 371 15.67 11.92 -13.91
CA LYS A 371 14.88 12.18 -15.13
C LYS A 371 13.67 11.25 -15.23
N LYS A 372 13.82 9.97 -14.89
CA LYS A 372 12.69 9.03 -14.84
C LYS A 372 11.69 9.46 -13.77
N LEU A 373 12.14 9.68 -12.54
CA LEU A 373 11.29 10.04 -11.39
C LEU A 373 10.48 11.32 -11.64
N SER A 374 11.13 12.37 -12.15
CA SER A 374 10.50 13.66 -12.48
C SER A 374 9.48 13.54 -13.63
N SER A 375 9.73 12.64 -14.58
CA SER A 375 8.80 12.41 -15.69
C SER A 375 7.64 11.47 -15.34
N ALA A 376 7.79 10.64 -14.30
CA ALA A 376 6.88 9.53 -14.01
C ALA A 376 5.46 10.02 -13.73
N TYR A 377 5.31 11.00 -12.84
CA TYR A 377 3.99 11.53 -12.47
C TYR A 377 3.21 12.04 -13.70
N ASN A 378 3.86 12.86 -14.53
CA ASN A 378 3.23 13.46 -15.71
C ASN A 378 2.92 12.44 -16.83
N LYS A 379 3.78 11.43 -17.02
CA LYS A 379 3.52 10.34 -17.96
C LYS A 379 2.33 9.50 -17.51
N GLU A 380 2.31 9.15 -16.24
CA GLU A 380 1.26 8.31 -15.68
C GLU A 380 -0.07 9.06 -15.53
N LEU A 381 -0.04 10.39 -15.39
CA LEU A 381 -1.24 11.22 -15.49
C LEU A 381 -1.90 11.12 -16.87
N LYS A 382 -1.11 11.08 -17.96
CA LYS A 382 -1.65 10.84 -19.31
C LYS A 382 -2.28 9.45 -19.40
N ARG A 383 -1.63 8.45 -18.81
CA ARG A 383 -2.14 7.07 -18.79
C ARG A 383 -3.47 6.94 -18.06
N ILE A 384 -3.69 7.64 -16.94
CA ILE A 384 -4.99 7.63 -16.26
C ILE A 384 -6.11 8.11 -17.21
N LYS A 385 -5.84 9.15 -18.01
CA LYS A 385 -6.82 9.64 -19.00
C LYS A 385 -7.10 8.59 -20.07
N ASP A 386 -6.08 7.83 -20.49
CA ASP A 386 -6.26 6.73 -21.43
C ASP A 386 -7.04 5.57 -20.82
N VAL A 387 -6.73 5.18 -19.58
CA VAL A 387 -7.48 4.15 -18.82
C VAL A 387 -8.95 4.54 -18.68
N TYR A 388 -9.23 5.81 -18.37
CA TYR A 388 -10.59 6.33 -18.33
C TYR A 388 -11.30 6.13 -19.68
N CYS A 389 -10.68 6.56 -20.78
CA CYS A 389 -11.27 6.42 -22.12
C CYS A 389 -11.47 4.96 -22.55
N GLN A 390 -10.54 4.08 -22.20
CA GLN A 390 -10.50 2.68 -22.67
C GLN A 390 -11.35 1.74 -21.82
N GLU A 391 -11.26 1.86 -20.49
CA GLU A 391 -11.80 0.87 -19.55
C GLU A 391 -13.07 1.37 -18.85
N VAL A 392 -13.16 2.68 -18.58
CA VAL A 392 -14.29 3.27 -17.87
C VAL A 392 -15.44 3.60 -18.83
N ILE A 393 -15.21 4.51 -19.78
CA ILE A 393 -16.24 4.92 -20.74
C ILE A 393 -16.24 4.09 -22.03
N LYS A 394 -15.20 3.25 -22.24
CA LYS A 394 -15.09 2.29 -23.36
C LYS A 394 -15.22 2.93 -24.75
N THR A 395 -14.83 4.20 -24.89
CA THR A 395 -14.86 4.92 -26.17
C THR A 395 -13.62 4.67 -27.03
N LYS A 396 -12.56 4.06 -26.47
CA LYS A 396 -11.33 3.69 -27.17
C LYS A 396 -11.01 2.21 -26.96
N TRP A 397 -10.30 1.61 -27.92
CA TRP A 397 -9.80 0.25 -27.80
C TRP A 397 -8.78 0.13 -26.65
N ILE A 398 -8.88 -0.98 -25.91
CA ILE A 398 -8.00 -1.31 -24.79
C ILE A 398 -6.59 -1.58 -25.30
N ASN A 399 -5.62 -0.77 -24.87
CA ASN A 399 -4.20 -1.02 -25.12
C ASN A 399 -3.55 -1.69 -23.91
N THR A 400 -3.00 -2.89 -24.12
CA THR A 400 -2.34 -3.69 -23.07
C THR A 400 -0.83 -3.54 -23.03
N LYS A 401 -0.21 -2.90 -24.02
CA LYS A 401 1.25 -2.71 -24.07
C LYS A 401 1.71 -1.80 -22.92
N GLY A 402 2.73 -2.24 -22.18
CA GLY A 402 3.30 -1.47 -21.05
C GLY A 402 2.55 -1.61 -19.72
N ARG A 403 1.48 -2.43 -19.64
CA ARG A 403 0.71 -2.63 -18.39
C ARG A 403 1.47 -3.25 -17.23
N CYS A 404 2.54 -3.98 -17.50
CA CYS A 404 3.41 -4.54 -16.47
C CYS A 404 4.78 -3.85 -16.42
N HIS A 405 4.97 -2.78 -17.21
CA HIS A 405 6.22 -2.05 -17.22
C HIS A 405 6.33 -1.21 -15.95
N LEU A 406 7.40 -1.42 -15.20
CA LEU A 406 7.79 -0.57 -14.09
C LEU A 406 8.72 0.48 -14.65
N GLU A 407 8.35 1.75 -14.55
CA GLU A 407 9.26 2.84 -14.94
C GLU A 407 10.51 2.89 -14.04
N ILE A 408 10.39 2.36 -12.82
CA ILE A 408 11.43 2.35 -11.81
C ILE A 408 11.85 0.92 -11.47
N VAL A 409 13.16 0.67 -11.47
CA VAL A 409 13.76 -0.62 -11.12
C VAL A 409 13.54 -0.92 -9.64
N LYS A 410 13.06 -2.12 -9.32
CA LYS A 410 12.94 -2.60 -7.93
C LYS A 410 14.29 -3.07 -7.42
N THR A 411 14.71 -2.61 -6.24
CA THR A 411 15.93 -3.10 -5.58
C THR A 411 15.74 -4.52 -5.05
N ASP A 412 16.79 -5.34 -5.16
CA ASP A 412 16.88 -6.60 -4.43
C ASP A 412 17.35 -6.35 -3.00
N ILE A 413 16.52 -6.70 -2.01
CA ILE A 413 16.82 -6.53 -0.58
C ILE A 413 18.05 -7.34 -0.16
N ARG A 414 18.35 -8.45 -0.84
CA ARG A 414 19.52 -9.28 -0.53
C ARG A 414 20.83 -8.50 -0.66
N SER A 415 20.89 -7.54 -1.59
CA SER A 415 22.05 -6.65 -1.75
C SER A 415 22.27 -5.72 -0.54
N VAL A 416 21.20 -5.31 0.15
CA VAL A 416 21.26 -4.43 1.33
C VAL A 416 21.62 -5.22 2.60
N LYS A 417 21.17 -6.49 2.69
CA LYS A 417 21.45 -7.37 3.84
C LYS A 417 22.88 -7.91 3.86
N SER A 418 23.50 -8.19 2.72
CA SER A 418 24.88 -8.71 2.66
C SER A 418 25.92 -7.74 3.25
N SER A 419 25.66 -6.43 3.19
CA SER A 419 26.47 -5.39 3.85
C SER A 419 26.31 -5.32 5.37
N GLN A 420 25.23 -5.89 5.95
CA GLN A 420 24.99 -5.94 7.40
C GLN A 420 25.81 -7.04 8.08
N ASN A 421 25.88 -8.24 7.48
CA ASN A 421 26.60 -9.38 8.06
C ASN A 421 28.12 -9.15 8.19
N ARG A 422 28.71 -8.26 7.39
CA ARG A 422 30.13 -7.89 7.51
C ARG A 422 30.43 -6.95 8.70
N LYS A 423 29.46 -6.17 9.19
CA LYS A 423 29.65 -5.33 10.40
C LYS A 423 29.78 -6.19 11.66
N ILE A 424 28.97 -7.25 11.77
CA ILE A 424 28.97 -8.17 12.92
C ILE A 424 30.29 -8.97 13.01
N HIS A 425 30.92 -9.29 11.87
CA HIS A 425 32.20 -10.00 11.87
C HIS A 425 33.44 -9.12 12.11
N GLN A 426 33.39 -7.81 11.83
CA GLN A 426 34.53 -6.90 12.06
C GLN A 426 34.61 -6.36 13.49
N GLU A 427 33.48 -6.21 14.19
CA GLU A 427 33.51 -5.86 15.63
C GLU A 427 33.91 -7.04 16.52
N ASN A 428 33.63 -8.28 16.10
CA ASN A 428 33.98 -9.49 16.86
C ASN A 428 35.40 -10.02 16.60
N SER A 429 36.16 -9.43 15.68
CA SER A 429 37.51 -9.90 15.30
C SER A 429 38.65 -9.33 16.14
N SER A 430 38.36 -8.51 17.17
CA SER A 430 39.37 -7.93 18.07
C SER A 430 39.40 -8.56 19.47
N ILE A 431 38.57 -9.58 19.73
CA ILE A 431 38.60 -10.34 20.98
C ILE A 431 38.47 -11.83 20.66
N SER A 432 39.43 -12.62 21.15
CA SER A 432 39.50 -14.11 21.15
C SER A 432 40.40 -14.77 20.09
N GLN A 433 41.73 -14.57 20.22
CA GLN A 433 42.68 -15.66 19.96
C GLN A 433 42.70 -16.58 21.19
N SER A 434 42.14 -17.79 21.06
CA SER A 434 42.60 -19.05 21.69
C SER A 434 41.46 -20.06 21.81
N ASN A 435 41.42 -21.03 20.91
CA ASN A 435 41.45 -22.47 21.21
C ASN A 435 40.94 -23.29 20.03
N LYS A 436 41.73 -24.33 19.73
CA LYS A 436 41.55 -25.31 18.66
C LYS A 436 40.73 -26.51 19.14
N ASN A 437 40.07 -27.14 18.15
CA ASN A 437 39.55 -28.52 18.06
C ASN A 437 38.28 -28.80 18.86
N SER A 438 37.25 -29.51 18.38
CA SER A 438 36.99 -30.43 17.26
C SER A 438 35.55 -30.13 16.72
N GLN A 439 34.99 -30.59 15.60
CA GLN A 439 35.02 -31.87 14.90
C GLN A 439 34.21 -31.75 13.59
N GLN A 440 34.68 -32.45 12.55
CA GLN A 440 33.94 -32.97 11.38
C GLN A 440 33.22 -32.03 10.41
N SER A 441 33.98 -31.70 9.37
CA SER A 441 33.55 -31.44 8.00
C SER A 441 32.83 -32.65 7.37
N SER A 442 31.58 -32.47 6.95
CA SER A 442 31.01 -33.19 5.82
C SER A 442 30.93 -32.21 4.64
N ILE A 443 31.86 -32.40 3.70
CA ILE A 443 31.78 -31.84 2.36
C ILE A 443 30.70 -32.64 1.63
N LEU A 444 29.59 -32.00 1.28
CA LEU A 444 28.74 -32.43 0.18
C LEU A 444 28.75 -31.30 -0.85
N ASN A 445 29.43 -31.60 -1.95
CA ASN A 445 29.33 -30.86 -3.20
C ASN A 445 27.87 -30.85 -3.65
N ASP A 446 27.37 -29.68 -4.05
CA ASP A 446 26.18 -29.60 -4.89
C ASP A 446 26.46 -28.60 -6.02
N GLU A 447 27.23 -29.08 -7.01
CA GLU A 447 27.16 -28.57 -8.37
C GLU A 447 25.84 -29.07 -8.99
N ASN A 448 24.81 -28.23 -9.01
CA ASN A 448 23.92 -27.99 -10.16
C ASN A 448 22.68 -27.18 -9.72
N PRO A 449 22.38 -26.02 -10.33
CA PRO A 449 21.11 -25.36 -10.10
C PRO A 449 19.98 -26.22 -10.68
N ALA A 450 19.01 -26.58 -9.85
CA ALA A 450 17.81 -27.32 -10.26
C ALA A 450 17.17 -26.71 -11.53
N PRO A 451 16.78 -27.54 -12.52
CA PRO A 451 16.24 -27.03 -13.78
C PRO A 451 14.90 -26.33 -13.53
N LYS A 452 14.76 -25.13 -14.08
CA LYS A 452 13.48 -24.41 -14.17
C LYS A 452 12.43 -25.35 -14.77
N HIS A 453 11.28 -25.53 -14.11
CA HIS A 453 10.14 -26.27 -14.65
C HIS A 453 9.81 -25.77 -16.07
N GLN A 454 10.14 -26.55 -17.09
CA GLN A 454 9.67 -26.32 -18.45
C GLN A 454 8.17 -26.58 -18.48
N ARG A 455 7.44 -25.63 -19.07
CA ARG A 455 5.99 -25.76 -19.27
C ARG A 455 5.78 -26.77 -20.39
N ILE A 456 5.34 -27.98 -20.04
CA ILE A 456 5.01 -29.00 -21.05
C ILE A 456 3.77 -28.51 -21.82
N ILE A 457 3.91 -28.33 -23.13
CA ILE A 457 2.87 -27.85 -24.03
C ILE A 457 2.11 -29.07 -24.55
N THR A 458 0.77 -29.05 -24.45
CA THR A 458 -0.08 -30.08 -25.05
C THR A 458 -0.03 -29.98 -26.58
N THR A 459 0.36 -31.06 -27.26
CA THR A 459 0.45 -31.12 -28.74
C THR A 459 -0.94 -31.14 -29.37
N ASP A 460 -1.04 -30.89 -30.68
CA ASP A 460 -2.34 -30.86 -31.35
C ASP A 460 -3.00 -32.25 -31.43
N GLU A 461 -2.20 -33.31 -31.56
CA GLU A 461 -2.65 -34.71 -31.50
C GLU A 461 -3.24 -35.05 -30.11
N GLU A 462 -2.58 -34.62 -29.03
CA GLU A 462 -3.09 -34.80 -27.67
C GLU A 462 -4.40 -34.02 -27.45
N LYS A 463 -4.56 -32.83 -28.06
CA LYS A 463 -5.80 -32.06 -27.97
C LYS A 463 -6.96 -32.76 -28.68
N GLU A 464 -6.71 -33.43 -29.81
CA GLU A 464 -7.73 -34.21 -30.51
C GLU A 464 -8.22 -35.38 -29.65
N ILE A 465 -7.30 -36.11 -29.02
CA ILE A 465 -7.62 -37.22 -28.12
C ILE A 465 -8.46 -36.73 -26.93
N LEU A 466 -8.05 -35.60 -26.31
CA LEU A 466 -8.74 -35.00 -25.17
C LEU A 466 -10.06 -34.29 -25.53
N SER A 467 -10.30 -33.99 -26.82
CA SER A 467 -11.50 -33.29 -27.27
C SER A 467 -12.78 -34.11 -27.02
N SER A 468 -12.66 -35.44 -27.07
CA SER A 468 -13.73 -36.40 -26.77
C SER A 468 -14.34 -36.20 -25.37
N LEU A 469 -13.52 -35.86 -24.37
CA LEU A 469 -13.98 -35.55 -23.01
C LEU A 469 -14.69 -34.19 -22.91
N LEU A 470 -14.38 -33.25 -23.80
CA LEU A 470 -14.92 -31.89 -23.79
C LEU A 470 -16.30 -31.76 -24.47
N LEU A 471 -16.80 -32.84 -25.05
CA LEU A 471 -18.14 -32.92 -25.64
C LEU A 471 -19.25 -33.19 -24.60
N LYS A 472 -18.89 -33.72 -23.43
CA LYS A 472 -19.84 -34.02 -22.34
C LYS A 472 -19.93 -32.86 -21.34
N ASP A 473 -21.16 -32.51 -20.95
CA ASP A 473 -21.44 -31.49 -19.93
C ASP A 473 -21.31 -31.99 -18.49
N THR A 474 -21.03 -33.27 -18.29
CA THR A 474 -20.78 -33.90 -16.98
C THR A 474 -19.29 -34.06 -16.71
N ILE A 475 -18.89 -34.08 -15.43
CA ILE A 475 -17.50 -34.31 -15.02
C ILE A 475 -17.09 -35.72 -15.48
N PRO A 476 -15.90 -35.90 -16.10
CA PRO A 476 -15.46 -37.21 -16.55
C PRO A 476 -15.31 -38.19 -15.39
N THR A 477 -15.83 -39.42 -15.54
CA THR A 477 -15.64 -40.47 -14.54
C THR A 477 -14.21 -41.01 -14.55
N GLU A 478 -13.78 -41.66 -13.46
CA GLU A 478 -12.44 -42.28 -13.36
C GLU A 478 -12.19 -43.29 -14.49
N THR A 479 -13.23 -44.02 -14.89
CA THR A 479 -13.22 -44.96 -16.02
C THR A 479 -12.98 -44.27 -17.36
N GLU A 480 -13.61 -43.12 -17.60
CA GLU A 480 -13.43 -42.33 -18.83
C GLU A 480 -12.03 -41.71 -18.90
N ILE A 481 -11.49 -41.27 -17.77
CA ILE A 481 -10.13 -40.73 -17.68
C ILE A 481 -9.11 -41.83 -17.97
N ASN A 482 -9.30 -43.03 -17.41
CA ASN A 482 -8.40 -44.15 -17.65
C ASN A 482 -8.44 -44.61 -19.12
N ASN A 483 -9.62 -44.60 -19.77
CA ASN A 483 -9.74 -44.94 -21.19
C ASN A 483 -8.98 -43.95 -22.11
N VAL A 484 -8.96 -42.66 -21.75
CA VAL A 484 -8.22 -41.65 -22.51
C VAL A 484 -6.72 -41.69 -22.23
N LEU A 485 -6.32 -42.02 -21.00
CA LEU A 485 -4.92 -42.18 -20.62
C LEU A 485 -4.21 -43.30 -21.40
N ILE A 486 -4.91 -44.36 -21.81
CA ILE A 486 -4.34 -45.45 -22.62
C ILE A 486 -3.80 -44.93 -23.96
N ASN A 487 -4.42 -43.89 -24.51
CA ASN A 487 -4.06 -43.33 -25.81
C ASN A 487 -3.14 -42.10 -25.70
N LEU A 488 -2.75 -41.70 -24.49
CA LEU A 488 -1.86 -40.56 -24.25
C LEU A 488 -0.45 -41.02 -23.89
N PRO A 489 0.58 -40.19 -24.14
CA PRO A 489 1.94 -40.48 -23.70
C PRO A 489 2.02 -40.71 -22.19
N ALA A 490 2.99 -41.52 -21.74
CA ALA A 490 3.20 -41.88 -20.33
C ALA A 490 3.43 -40.68 -19.38
N GLU A 491 3.66 -39.49 -19.93
CA GLU A 491 3.79 -38.22 -19.22
C GLU A 491 2.44 -37.61 -18.79
N TRP A 492 1.33 -38.21 -19.20
CA TRP A 492 -0.02 -37.83 -18.76
C TRP A 492 -0.45 -38.66 -17.56
N ASP A 493 -0.81 -37.97 -16.49
CA ASP A 493 -1.47 -38.56 -15.33
C ASP A 493 -2.95 -38.14 -15.26
N SER A 494 -3.73 -38.86 -14.44
CA SER A 494 -5.15 -38.59 -14.26
C SER A 494 -5.43 -37.17 -13.75
N GLN A 495 -4.50 -36.59 -12.97
CA GLN A 495 -4.62 -35.21 -12.48
C GLN A 495 -4.48 -34.18 -13.61
N ARG A 496 -3.57 -34.40 -14.54
CA ARG A 496 -3.32 -33.53 -15.69
C ARG A 496 -4.50 -33.54 -16.66
N VAL A 497 -5.12 -34.71 -16.89
CA VAL A 497 -6.37 -34.83 -17.66
C VAL A 497 -7.52 -34.06 -16.97
N LYS A 498 -7.70 -34.23 -15.65
CA LYS A 498 -8.71 -33.48 -14.87
C LYS A 498 -8.48 -31.96 -14.94
N ARG A 499 -7.22 -31.51 -14.80
CA ARG A 499 -6.85 -30.08 -14.94
C ARG A 499 -7.13 -29.54 -16.35
N TYR A 500 -6.84 -30.31 -17.39
CA TYR A 500 -7.10 -29.93 -18.78
C TYR A 500 -8.61 -29.77 -19.05
N TYR A 501 -9.44 -30.71 -18.60
CA TYR A 501 -10.90 -30.63 -18.70
C TYR A 501 -11.46 -29.38 -18.02
N ASN A 502 -11.06 -29.14 -16.75
CA ASN A 502 -11.56 -28.01 -15.96
C ASN A 502 -11.20 -26.65 -16.58
N ASN A 503 -9.96 -26.50 -17.07
CA ASN A 503 -9.50 -25.25 -17.67
C ASN A 503 -10.27 -24.92 -18.97
N ASN A 504 -10.54 -25.93 -19.80
CA ASN A 504 -11.24 -25.72 -21.08
C ASN A 504 -12.76 -25.51 -20.91
N LYS A 505 -13.39 -26.16 -19.94
CA LYS A 505 -14.82 -25.92 -19.63
C LYS A 505 -15.07 -24.55 -19.00
N MET A 506 -14.16 -24.08 -18.13
CA MET A 506 -14.22 -22.73 -17.57
C MET A 506 -14.10 -21.64 -18.66
N SER A 507 -13.32 -21.91 -19.71
CA SER A 507 -13.21 -21.02 -20.88
C SER A 507 -14.50 -20.96 -21.71
N LYS A 508 -15.17 -22.11 -21.94
CA LYS A 508 -16.50 -22.17 -22.61
C LYS A 508 -17.60 -21.48 -21.78
N LYS A 509 -17.67 -21.69 -20.45
CA LYS A 509 -18.65 -21.00 -19.57
C LYS A 509 -18.46 -19.48 -19.57
N LYS A 510 -17.22 -18.97 -19.61
CA LYS A 510 -16.95 -17.54 -19.75
C LYS A 510 -17.43 -16.98 -21.10
N ARG A 511 -17.24 -17.70 -22.20
CA ARG A 511 -17.75 -17.29 -23.53
C ARG A 511 -19.28 -17.24 -23.57
N ASN A 512 -19.98 -18.20 -22.99
CA ASN A 512 -21.46 -18.22 -23.02
C ASN A 512 -22.11 -17.16 -22.11
N LYS A 513 -21.44 -16.74 -21.02
CA LYS A 513 -21.92 -15.62 -20.19
C LYS A 513 -21.89 -14.27 -20.92
N PHE A 514 -21.00 -14.11 -21.91
CA PHE A 514 -20.87 -12.87 -22.69
C PHE A 514 -21.95 -12.69 -23.77
N TYR A 515 -22.67 -13.74 -24.16
CA TYR A 515 -23.75 -13.65 -25.15
C TYR A 515 -25.16 -13.53 -24.54
N LYS A 516 -25.28 -13.62 -23.21
CA LYS A 516 -26.57 -13.52 -22.50
C LYS A 516 -26.93 -12.10 -22.05
N TYR A 517 -26.05 -11.13 -22.31
CA TYR A 517 -26.30 -9.70 -22.16
C TYR A 517 -26.15 -9.03 -23.52
N LYS A 518 -27.17 -9.19 -24.35
CA LYS A 518 -27.40 -8.40 -25.55
C LYS A 518 -28.82 -7.89 -25.54
#